data_AF-A0A0K0DY74-F1
#
_entry.id   AF-A0A0K0DY74-F1
#
_cell.length_a   1.000
_cell.length_b   1.000
_cell.length_c   1.000
_cell.angle_alpha   90.00
_cell.angle_beta   90.00
_cell.angle_gamma   90.00
#
_symmetry.space_group_name_H-M   'P 1'
#
loop_
_entity.id
_entity.type
_entity.pdbx_description
1 polymer ?
#
loop_
_entity_poly.entity_id
_entity_poly.type
_entity_poly.pdbx_seq_one_letter_code
_entity_poly.pdbx_strand_id
1 'polypeptide(L)'
;MKKAKKQLEKFKQQQRQETTDVSEERNEEIDEQNSLMKDFWLYVTQEYFWHAYLGFGIVYLICFLMLLMFLNMGKRKKNEVSAYSVFNENFEVLPGQMTSEQFEEAMLKRKKLN
;
A
#
# COMPACT_ATOMS: atom_id res chain seq x y z
N MET A 1 -32.16 52.92 6.23
CA MET A 1 -30.86 52.19 6.39
C MET A 1 -30.83 51.15 7.52
N LYS A 2 -31.48 51.34 8.69
CA LYS A 2 -31.43 50.37 9.81
C LYS A 2 -31.98 48.97 9.45
N LYS A 3 -33.06 48.89 8.64
CA LYS A 3 -33.69 47.62 8.22
C LYS A 3 -32.75 46.74 7.39
N ALA A 4 -32.01 47.33 6.44
CA ALA A 4 -31.03 46.62 5.61
C ALA A 4 -29.90 46.01 6.46
N LYS A 5 -29.37 46.75 7.43
CA LYS A 5 -28.36 46.22 8.37
C LYS A 5 -28.89 45.02 9.17
N LYS A 6 -30.13 45.09 9.68
CA LYS A 6 -30.73 43.98 10.45
C LYS A 6 -30.93 42.71 9.61
N GLN A 7 -31.26 42.83 8.32
CA GLN A 7 -31.36 41.67 7.44
C GLN A 7 -30.00 41.07 7.12
N LEU A 8 -28.97 41.90 6.91
CA LEU A 8 -27.60 41.43 6.70
C LEU A 8 -27.08 40.62 7.90
N GLU A 9 -27.34 41.08 9.12
CA GLU A 9 -26.96 40.33 10.33
C GLU A 9 -27.69 38.99 10.42
N LYS A 10 -28.99 38.94 10.10
CA LYS A 10 -29.74 37.66 10.03
C LYS A 10 -29.18 36.70 8.98
N PHE A 11 -28.83 37.20 7.80
CA PHE A 11 -28.25 36.39 6.73
C PHE A 11 -26.86 35.85 7.11
N LYS A 12 -26.01 36.68 7.74
CA LYS A 12 -24.71 36.25 8.28
C LYS A 12 -24.87 35.20 9.38
N GLN A 13 -25.90 35.32 10.23
CA GLN A 13 -26.20 34.31 11.26
C GLN A 13 -26.66 33.00 10.64
N GLN A 14 -27.55 33.05 9.64
CA GLN A 14 -27.99 31.85 8.91
C GLN A 14 -26.84 31.14 8.22
N GLN A 15 -25.98 31.87 7.49
CA GLN A 15 -24.80 31.25 6.87
C GLN A 15 -23.83 30.69 7.90
N ARG A 16 -23.66 31.35 9.04
CA ARG A 16 -22.83 30.85 10.13
C ARG A 16 -23.40 29.56 10.71
N GLN A 17 -24.71 29.51 10.94
CA GLN A 17 -25.41 28.30 11.41
C GLN A 17 -25.28 27.17 10.39
N GLU A 18 -25.61 27.41 9.12
CA GLU A 18 -25.51 26.40 8.06
C GLU A 18 -24.06 25.88 7.89
N THR A 19 -23.06 26.76 8.01
CA THR A 19 -21.64 26.33 7.98
C THR A 19 -21.29 25.46 9.20
N THR A 20 -21.83 25.79 10.38
CA THR A 20 -21.62 25.02 11.61
C THR A 20 -22.33 23.66 11.52
N ASP A 21 -23.59 23.61 11.12
CA ASP A 21 -24.38 22.38 11.01
C ASP A 21 -23.74 21.41 10.00
N VAL A 22 -23.36 21.89 8.81
CA VAL A 22 -22.66 21.08 7.80
C VAL A 22 -21.27 20.63 8.27
N SER A 23 -20.60 21.42 9.14
CA SER A 23 -19.31 21.02 9.71
C SER A 23 -19.46 19.95 10.79
N GLU A 24 -20.54 19.99 11.57
CA GLU A 24 -20.86 18.99 12.60
C GLU A 24 -21.23 17.65 11.96
N GLU A 25 -22.12 17.63 10.96
CA GLU A 25 -22.47 16.40 10.22
C GLU A 25 -21.23 15.74 9.59
N ARG A 26 -20.34 16.53 8.97
CA ARG A 26 -19.09 16.02 8.40
C ARG A 26 -18.17 15.41 9.46
N ASN A 27 -18.08 16.03 10.64
CA ASN A 27 -17.24 15.52 11.72
C ASN A 27 -17.82 14.23 12.31
N GLU A 28 -19.15 14.11 12.41
CA GLU A 28 -19.84 12.89 12.85
C GLU A 28 -19.61 11.73 11.87
N GLU A 29 -19.72 11.96 10.55
CA GLU A 29 -19.42 10.93 9.54
C GLU A 29 -17.96 10.45 9.59
N ILE A 30 -17.02 11.39 9.78
CA ILE A 30 -15.59 11.07 9.92
C ILE A 30 -15.34 10.29 11.21
N ASP A 31 -16.00 10.65 12.32
CA ASP A 31 -15.86 9.94 13.60
C ASP A 31 -16.47 8.52 13.52
N GLU A 32 -17.61 8.35 12.86
CA GLU A 32 -18.21 7.04 12.61
C GLU A 32 -17.31 6.16 11.74
N GLN A 33 -16.74 6.70 10.64
CA GLN A 33 -15.77 5.96 9.83
C GLN A 33 -14.51 5.59 10.63
N ASN A 34 -13.99 6.51 11.43
CA ASN A 34 -12.84 6.24 12.28
C ASN A 34 -13.18 5.21 13.37
N SER A 35 -14.40 5.20 13.91
CA SER A 35 -14.88 4.21 14.87
C SER A 35 -14.92 2.82 14.25
N LEU A 36 -15.55 2.67 13.07
CA LEU A 36 -15.58 1.39 12.35
C LEU A 36 -14.18 0.88 12.00
N MET A 37 -13.29 1.78 11.58
CA MET A 37 -11.87 1.46 11.33
C MET A 37 -11.12 1.02 12.59
N LYS A 38 -11.39 1.64 13.74
CA LYS A 38 -10.82 1.26 15.05
C LYS A 38 -11.34 -0.10 15.49
N ASP A 39 -12.64 -0.34 15.38
CA ASP A 39 -13.28 -1.63 15.74
C ASP A 39 -12.74 -2.78 14.90
N PHE A 40 -12.56 -2.54 13.60
CA PHE A 40 -11.92 -3.49 12.69
C PHE A 40 -10.47 -3.79 13.11
N TRP A 41 -9.68 -2.77 13.45
CA TRP A 41 -8.31 -2.94 13.93
C TRP A 41 -8.25 -3.69 15.26
N LEU A 42 -9.16 -3.41 16.20
CA LEU A 42 -9.26 -4.11 17.47
C LEU A 42 -9.56 -5.59 17.27
N TYR A 43 -10.51 -5.93 16.39
CA TYR A 43 -10.83 -7.32 16.05
C TYR A 43 -9.60 -8.08 15.51
N VAL A 44 -8.86 -7.49 14.56
CA VAL A 44 -7.66 -8.11 13.97
C VAL A 44 -6.57 -8.33 15.02
N THR A 45 -6.34 -7.36 15.91
CA THR A 45 -5.31 -7.48 16.95
C THR A 45 -5.67 -8.52 18.02
N GLN A 46 -6.95 -8.63 18.36
CA GLN A 46 -7.43 -9.61 19.34
C GLN A 46 -7.29 -11.05 18.83
N GLU A 47 -7.68 -11.31 17.59
CA GLU A 47 -7.50 -12.62 16.94
C GLU A 47 -6.02 -12.99 16.90
N TYR A 48 -5.13 -12.07 16.52
CA TYR A 48 -3.69 -12.32 16.48
C TYR A 48 -3.13 -12.76 17.85
N PHE A 49 -3.56 -12.09 18.93
CA PHE A 49 -3.12 -12.40 20.28
C PHE A 49 -3.59 -13.79 20.76
N TRP A 50 -4.85 -14.15 20.46
CA TRP A 50 -5.42 -15.45 20.80
C TRP A 50 -4.66 -16.60 20.14
N HIS A 51 -4.28 -16.44 18.86
CA HIS A 51 -3.53 -17.45 18.13
C HIS A 51 -2.06 -17.55 18.54
N ALA A 52 -1.43 -16.43 18.94
CA ALA A 52 -0.08 -16.42 19.49
C ALA A 52 0.01 -17.21 20.80
N TYR A 53 -1.00 -17.09 21.67
CA TYR A 53 -1.04 -17.81 22.96
C TYR A 53 -1.16 -19.34 22.78
N LEU A 54 -1.86 -19.81 21.74
CA LEU A 54 -2.04 -21.24 21.47
C LEU A 54 -0.80 -21.94 20.90
N GLY A 55 0.33 -21.24 20.74
CA GLY A 55 1.51 -21.77 20.02
C GLY A 55 1.29 -21.93 18.51
N PHE A 56 0.11 -21.52 18.01
CA PHE A 56 -0.27 -21.57 16.61
C PHE A 56 0.07 -20.30 15.84
N GLY A 57 0.59 -19.27 16.54
CA GLY A 57 0.92 -17.97 15.95
C GLY A 57 1.87 -18.05 14.75
N ILE A 58 2.79 -19.02 14.73
CA ILE A 58 3.69 -19.21 13.57
C ILE A 58 2.96 -19.65 12.31
N VAL A 59 1.88 -20.45 12.43
CA VAL A 59 1.08 -20.87 11.28
C VAL A 59 0.35 -19.66 10.69
N TYR A 60 -0.23 -18.82 11.55
CA TYR A 60 -0.86 -17.56 11.12
C TYR A 60 0.15 -16.61 10.50
N LEU A 61 1.37 -16.50 11.05
CA LEU A 61 2.44 -15.70 10.48
C LEU A 61 2.83 -16.20 9.08
N ILE A 62 3.01 -17.52 8.89
CA ILE A 62 3.32 -18.11 7.59
C ILE A 62 2.18 -17.87 6.59
N CYS A 63 0.93 -18.11 6.99
CA CYS A 63 -0.24 -17.85 6.16
C CYS A 63 -0.35 -16.37 5.79
N PHE A 64 -0.08 -15.46 6.72
CA PHE A 64 -0.08 -14.02 6.50
C PHE A 64 1.02 -13.59 5.53
N LEU A 65 2.25 -14.08 5.70
CA LEU A 65 3.35 -13.83 4.76
C LEU A 65 3.05 -14.37 3.35
N MET A 66 2.42 -15.54 3.27
CA MET A 66 1.97 -16.12 2.00
C MET A 66 0.89 -15.25 1.35
N LEU A 67 -0.08 -14.75 2.13
CA LEU A 67 -1.10 -13.83 1.66
C LEU A 67 -0.48 -12.51 1.16
N LEU A 68 0.46 -11.93 1.89
CA LEU A 68 1.20 -10.73 1.46
C LEU A 68 1.97 -10.97 0.17
N MET A 69 2.60 -12.14 0.02
CA MET A 69 3.29 -12.52 -1.21
C MET A 69 2.31 -12.61 -2.39
N PHE A 70 1.13 -13.23 -2.21
CA PHE A 70 0.11 -13.29 -3.26
C PHE A 70 -0.46 -11.92 -3.62
N LEU A 71 -0.68 -11.03 -2.64
CA LEU A 71 -1.12 -9.66 -2.90
C LEU A 71 -0.04 -8.81 -3.57
N ASN A 72 1.24 -9.06 -3.25
CA ASN A 72 2.36 -8.35 -3.84
C ASN A 72 2.78 -8.90 -5.22
N MET A 73 2.43 -10.15 -5.53
CA MET A 73 2.72 -10.76 -6.83
C MET A 73 2.07 -9.93 -7.94
N GLY A 74 2.89 -9.13 -8.62
CA GLY A 74 2.45 -8.33 -9.76
C GLY A 74 1.97 -9.22 -10.90
N LYS A 75 1.08 -8.68 -11.74
CA LYS A 75 0.73 -9.33 -13.01
C LYS A 75 1.87 -9.07 -14.00
N ARG A 76 2.52 -10.13 -14.48
CA ARG A 76 3.48 -9.99 -15.58
C ARG A 76 2.75 -9.54 -16.83
N LYS A 77 3.31 -8.55 -17.55
CA LYS A 77 2.78 -8.16 -18.86
C LYS A 77 3.09 -9.26 -19.86
N LYS A 78 2.13 -9.53 -20.77
CA LYS A 78 2.36 -10.44 -21.90
C LYS A 78 3.60 -9.94 -22.67
N ASN A 79 4.60 -10.81 -22.84
CA ASN A 79 5.90 -10.55 -23.47
C ASN A 79 6.94 -9.80 -22.61
N GLU A 80 6.80 -9.80 -21.29
CA GLU A 80 7.92 -9.37 -20.42
C GLU A 80 9.05 -10.39 -20.40
N VAL A 81 10.27 -9.89 -20.58
CA VAL A 81 11.51 -10.66 -20.47
C VAL A 81 11.58 -11.28 -19.07
N SER A 82 11.72 -12.60 -19.01
CA SER A 82 11.90 -13.35 -17.78
C SER A 82 13.33 -13.23 -17.26
N ALA A 83 13.53 -13.52 -15.97
CA ALA A 83 14.86 -13.52 -15.33
C ALA A 83 15.81 -14.58 -15.91
N TYR A 84 15.26 -15.65 -16.51
CA TYR A 84 16.04 -16.75 -17.05
C TYR A 84 15.94 -16.75 -18.57
N SER A 85 17.07 -16.56 -19.24
CA SER A 85 17.12 -16.51 -20.71
C SER A 85 16.47 -17.69 -21.41
N VAL A 86 16.42 -18.87 -20.78
CA VAL A 86 15.77 -20.08 -21.32
C VAL A 86 14.28 -19.88 -21.63
N PHE A 87 13.60 -18.96 -20.94
CA PHE A 87 12.18 -18.63 -21.20
C PHE A 87 12.00 -17.37 -22.04
N ASN A 88 13.09 -16.70 -22.44
CA ASN A 88 13.04 -15.50 -23.25
C ASN A 88 13.09 -15.87 -24.74
N GLU A 89 12.50 -15.02 -25.58
CA GLU A 89 12.68 -15.13 -27.02
C GLU A 89 14.18 -15.03 -27.36
N ASN A 90 14.65 -15.89 -28.27
CA ASN A 90 16.05 -15.95 -28.73
C ASN A 90 17.10 -16.15 -27.63
N PHE A 91 16.73 -16.64 -26.44
CA PHE A 91 17.65 -16.77 -25.30
C PHE A 91 18.27 -15.43 -24.85
N GLU A 92 17.55 -14.32 -25.05
CA GLU A 92 18.03 -13.00 -24.67
C GLU A 92 18.18 -12.87 -23.15
N VAL A 93 19.33 -12.36 -22.71
CA VAL A 93 19.60 -12.01 -21.30
C VAL A 93 18.96 -10.67 -20.97
N LEU A 94 18.55 -10.46 -19.72
CA LEU A 94 18.06 -9.14 -19.32
C LEU A 94 19.18 -8.10 -19.47
N PRO A 95 18.84 -6.87 -19.90
CA PRO A 95 19.80 -5.80 -20.00
C PRO A 95 20.45 -5.55 -18.63
N GLY A 96 21.79 -5.52 -18.60
CA GLY A 96 22.58 -5.25 -17.40
C GLY A 96 22.85 -6.46 -16.49
N GLN A 97 22.37 -7.66 -16.83
CA GLN A 97 22.83 -8.87 -16.13
C GLN A 97 24.26 -9.21 -16.54
N MET A 98 25.11 -9.49 -15.54
CA MET A 98 26.44 -10.03 -15.79
C MET A 98 26.30 -11.50 -16.17
N THR A 99 26.67 -11.86 -17.40
CA THR A 99 26.69 -13.26 -17.81
C THR A 99 27.96 -13.94 -17.30
N SER A 100 27.92 -15.27 -17.16
CA SER A 100 29.10 -16.05 -16.80
C SER A 100 30.25 -15.87 -17.78
N GLU A 101 29.94 -15.72 -19.08
CA GLU A 101 30.93 -15.45 -20.14
C GLU A 101 31.61 -14.09 -19.93
N GLN A 102 30.86 -13.04 -19.60
CA GLN A 102 31.43 -11.73 -19.28
C GLN A 102 32.29 -11.77 -18.02
N PHE A 103 31.85 -12.50 -16.99
CA PHE A 103 32.63 -12.68 -15.76
C PHE A 103 33.95 -13.41 -16.04
N GLU A 104 33.91 -14.49 -16.82
CA GLU A 104 35.09 -15.25 -17.22
C GLU A 104 36.05 -14.38 -18.05
N GLU A 105 35.55 -13.65 -19.03
CA GLU A 105 36.35 -12.73 -19.86
C GLU A 105 37.03 -11.65 -19.01
N ALA A 106 36.31 -11.06 -18.04
CA ALA A 106 36.87 -10.07 -17.12
C ALA A 106 38.00 -10.66 -16.26
N MET A 107 37.81 -11.89 -15.75
CA MET A 107 38.83 -12.60 -14.98
C MET A 107 40.06 -12.94 -15.83
N LEU A 108 39.87 -13.39 -17.08
CA LEU A 108 40.95 -13.71 -18.01
C LEU A 108 41.72 -12.47 -18.50
N LYS A 109 41.03 -11.37 -18.80
CA LYS A 109 41.66 -10.09 -19.18
C LYS A 109 42.49 -9.52 -18.03
N ARG A 110 41.99 -9.58 -16.80
CA ARG A 110 42.74 -9.17 -15.60
C ARG A 110 44.03 -9.97 -15.44
N LYS A 111 43.99 -11.28 -15.70
CA LYS A 111 45.18 -12.15 -15.65
C LYS A 111 46.22 -11.84 -16.74
N LYS A 112 45.81 -11.28 -17.88
CA LYS A 112 46.74 -10.87 -18.94
C LYS A 112 47.39 -9.50 -18.72
N LEU A 113 46.82 -8.66 -17.84
CA LEU A 113 47.32 -7.31 -17.54
C LEU A 113 48.28 -7.24 -16.34
N ASN A 114 48.30 -8.28 -15.49
CA ASN A 114 49.29 -8.48 -14.42
C ASN A 114 50.41 -9.42 -14.88
#